data_AF-A0A1N7JXH3-F1
#
_entry.id   AF-A0A1N7JXH3-F1
#
_cell.length_a   1.000
_cell.length_b   1.000
_cell.length_c   1.000
_cell.angle_alpha   90.00
_cell.angle_beta   90.00
_cell.angle_gamma   90.00
#
_symmetry.space_group_name_H-M   'P 1'
#
loop_
_entity.id
_entity.type
_entity.pdbx_description
1 polymer ?
#
loop_
_entity_poly.entity_id
_entity_poly.type
_entity_poly.pdbx_seq_one_letter_code
_entity_poly.pdbx_strand_id
1 'polypeptide(L)' 'MSYYTKAEQETLYLYDPAAEQWRVHSTYPPHIRKLLEALTETDAKETDEHGRVILVSGALEPAQIRLYR' A
#
# COMPACT_ATOMS: atom_id res chain seq x y z
N MET A 1 15.18 -8.56 -8.02
CA MET A 1 14.00 -9.46 -8.14
C MET A 1 13.01 -9.05 -7.07
N SER A 2 11.71 -9.13 -7.36
CA SER A 2 10.68 -8.90 -6.33
C SER A 2 10.77 -9.99 -5.26
N TYR A 3 10.46 -9.66 -4.01
CA TYR A 3 10.40 -10.64 -2.92
C TYR A 3 9.28 -11.66 -3.16
N TYR A 4 8.10 -11.15 -3.52
CA TYR A 4 6.95 -11.96 -3.90
C TYR A 4 7.00 -12.35 -5.38
N THR A 5 6.55 -13.56 -5.71
CA THR A 5 6.33 -13.96 -7.11
C THR A 5 5.21 -13.11 -7.74
N LYS A 6 5.10 -13.13 -9.08
CA LYS A 6 4.02 -12.38 -9.75
C LYS A 6 2.61 -12.82 -9.32
N ALA A 7 2.44 -14.09 -8.94
CA ALA A 7 1.15 -14.62 -8.51
C ALA A 7 0.78 -14.21 -7.08
N GLU A 8 1.78 -13.92 -6.24
CA GLU A 8 1.59 -13.48 -4.84
C GLU A 8 1.53 -11.96 -4.71
N GLN A 9 1.91 -11.23 -5.77
CA GLN A 9 1.85 -9.77 -5.78
C GLN A 9 0.41 -9.31 -5.84
N GLU A 10 0.04 -8.47 -4.88
CA GLU A 10 -1.28 -7.88 -4.80
C GLU A 10 -1.23 -6.42 -4.38
N THR A 11 -2.33 -5.72 -4.67
CA THR A 11 -2.59 -4.38 -4.18
C THR A 11 -4.07 -4.27 -3.92
N LEU A 12 -4.41 -3.89 -2.68
CA LEU A 12 -5.77 -3.80 -2.21
C LEU A 12 -6.02 -2.39 -1.67
N TYR A 13 -7.15 -1.81 -2.07
CA TYR A 13 -7.68 -0.57 -1.52
C TYR A 13 -9.07 -0.85 -0.95
N LEU A 14 -9.25 -0.58 0.33
CA LEU A 14 -10.50 -0.76 1.05
C LEU A 14 -10.92 0.57 1.64
N TYR A 15 -12.13 1.03 1.34
CA TYR A 15 -12.68 2.20 2.00
C TYR A 15 -13.25 1.80 3.37
N ASP A 16 -12.77 2.46 4.43
CA ASP A 16 -13.31 2.33 5.78
C ASP A 16 -14.31 3.48 6.02
N PRO A 17 -15.63 3.21 6.00
CA PRO A 17 -16.64 4.25 6.17
C PRO A 17 -16.74 4.76 7.61
N ALA A 18 -16.26 4.01 8.61
CA ALA A 18 -16.31 4.46 10.01
C ALA A 18 -15.22 5.49 10.32
N ALA A 19 -14.05 5.34 9.68
CA ALA A 19 -12.94 6.28 9.81
C ALA A 19 -12.82 7.26 8.62
N GLU A 20 -13.76 7.21 7.68
CA GLU A 20 -13.81 8.04 6.46
C GLU A 20 -12.48 8.08 5.68
N GLN A 21 -11.77 6.95 5.62
CA GLN A 21 -10.42 6.88 5.02
C GLN A 21 -10.25 5.63 4.17
N TRP A 22 -9.24 5.64 3.29
CA TRP A 22 -8.86 4.46 2.52
C TRP A 22 -7.75 3.71 3.22
N ARG A 23 -7.95 2.41 3.47
CA ARG A 23 -6.89 1.48 3.85
C ARG A 23 -6.28 0.90 2.57
N VAL A 24 -4.95 0.90 2.51
CA VAL A 24 -4.21 0.31 1.39
C VAL A 24 -3.26 -0.76 1.90
N HIS A 25 -3.10 -1.81 1.11
CA HIS A 25 -2.13 -2.86 1.29
C HIS A 25 -1.48 -3.18 -0.05
N SER A 26 -0.15 -3.32 -0.09
CA SER A 26 0.54 -3.68 -1.33
C SER A 26 1.82 -4.47 -1.07
N THR A 27 1.98 -5.54 -1.83
CA THR A 27 3.23 -6.31 -1.99
C THR A 27 3.90 -6.05 -3.35
N TYR A 28 3.27 -5.23 -4.22
CA TYR A 28 3.81 -4.88 -5.53
C TYR A 28 4.85 -3.74 -5.45
N PRO A 29 6.12 -3.97 -5.82
CA PRO A 29 7.20 -3.00 -5.58
C PRO A 29 6.99 -1.60 -6.20
N PRO A 30 6.47 -1.46 -7.44
CA PRO A 30 6.17 -0.15 -8.02
C PRO A 30 5.11 0.64 -7.25
N HIS A 31 4.11 -0.03 -6.66
CA HIS A 31 3.10 0.62 -5.84
C HIS A 31 3.64 0.97 -4.45
N ILE A 32 4.38 0.07 -3.82
CA ILE A 32 5.03 0.30 -2.51
C ILE A 32 5.81 1.62 -2.53
N ARG A 33 6.61 1.85 -3.59
CA ARG A 33 7.40 3.09 -3.71
C ARG A 33 6.52 4.35 -3.68
N LYS A 34 5.38 4.35 -4.37
CA LYS A 34 4.46 5.50 -4.39
C LYS A 34 3.69 5.63 -3.08
N LEU A 35 3.28 4.51 -2.49
CA LEU A 35 2.50 4.48 -1.26
C LEU A 35 3.31 4.98 -0.07
N LEU A 36 4.61 4.66 0.03
CA LEU A 36 5.48 5.18 1.08
C LEU A 36 5.55 6.72 1.13
N GLU A 37 5.31 7.39 0.00
CA GLU A 37 5.27 8.86 -0.10
C GLU A 37 3.86 9.42 0.14
N ALA A 38 2.81 8.62 -0.12
CA ALA A 38 1.43 9.07 -0.12
C ALA A 38 0.67 8.77 1.18
N LEU A 39 1.06 7.72 1.90
CA LEU A 39 0.42 7.30 3.15
C LEU A 39 0.46 8.42 4.19
N THR A 40 -0.71 8.73 4.75
CA THR A 40 -0.80 9.65 5.90
C THR A 40 -0.42 8.96 7.20
N GLU A 41 -0.77 7.67 7.30
CA GLU A 41 -0.39 6.80 8.41
C GLU A 41 0.10 5.45 7.85
N THR A 42 1.18 4.91 8.44
CA THR A 42 1.71 3.59 8.09
C THR A 42 1.37 2.60 9.20
N ASP A 43 0.51 1.62 8.90
CA ASP A 43 0.12 0.57 9.85
C ASP A 43 1.17 -0.54 9.90
N ALA A 44 1.67 -0.97 8.74
CA ALA A 44 2.70 -2.00 8.65
C ALA A 44 3.66 -1.72 7.49
N LYS A 45 4.94 -1.98 7.75
CA LYS A 45 6.02 -1.86 6.77
C LYS A 45 7.01 -2.98 7.03
N GLU A 46 7.14 -3.90 6.07
CA GLU A 46 8.08 -5.01 6.17
C GLU A 46 9.25 -4.82 5.22
N THR A 47 10.42 -5.29 5.65
CA THR A 47 11.68 -5.09 4.96
C THR A 47 12.40 -6.43 4.81
N ASP A 48 13.00 -6.68 3.64
CA ASP A 48 13.84 -7.86 3.44
C ASP A 48 15.20 -7.74 4.15
N GLU A 49 15.98 -8.82 4.10
CA GLU A 49 17.35 -8.90 4.65
C GLU A 49 18.33 -7.87 4.04
N HIS A 50 17.95 -7.22 2.93
CA HIS A 50 18.74 -6.22 2.23
C HIS A 50 18.21 -4.79 2.44
N GLY A 51 17.22 -4.59 3.33
CA GLY A 51 16.68 -3.27 3.63
C GLY A 51 15.67 -2.75 2.59
N ARG A 52 15.17 -3.59 1.67
CA ARG A 52 14.12 -3.21 0.72
C ARG A 52 12.73 -3.45 1.31
N VAL A 53 11.85 -2.47 1.15
CA VAL A 53 10.46 -2.59 1.58
C VAL A 53 9.72 -3.57 0.67
N ILE A 54 9.19 -4.64 1.25
CA ILE A 54 8.52 -5.73 0.51
C ILE A 54 7.01 -5.69 0.65
N LEU A 55 6.51 -5.04 1.70
CA LEU A 55 5.09 -4.88 1.98
C LEU A 55 4.88 -3.54 2.67
N VAL A 56 3.81 -2.85 2.29
CA VAL A 56 3.33 -1.66 2.98
C VAL A 56 1.82 -1.73 3.16
N SER A 57 1.36 -1.32 4.34
CA SER A 57 -0.05 -1.07 4.59
C SER A 57 -0.22 0.19 5.44
N GLY A 58 -1.34 0.89 5.24
CA GLY A 58 -1.58 2.15 5.92
C GLY A 58 -2.88 2.81 5.48
N ALA A 59 -3.05 4.05 5.91
CA ALA A 59 -4.18 4.90 5.57
C ALA A 59 -3.82 5.96 4.51
N LEU A 60 -4.82 6.27 3.67
CA LEU A 60 -4.82 7.35 2.70
C LEU A 60 -6.04 8.24 2.91
N GLU A 61 -5.84 9.52 2.66
CA GLU A 61 -6.89 10.53 2.69
C GLU A 61 -7.88 10.32 1.52
N PRO A 62 -9.18 10.59 1.70
CA PRO A 62 -10.18 10.48 0.64
C PRO A 62 -9.82 11.22 -0.64
N ALA A 63 -9.21 12.40 -0.52
CA ALA A 63 -8.82 13.24 -1.65
C ALA A 63 -7.72 12.62 -2.54
N GLN A 64 -7.00 11.60 -2.04
CA GLN A 64 -5.91 10.94 -2.76
C GLN A 64 -6.39 9.83 -3.70
N ILE A 65 -7.65 9.38 -3.61
CA ILE A 65 -8.23 8.35 -4.46
C ILE A 65 -9.26 8.97 -5.42
N ARG A 66 -9.11 8.69 -6.72
CA ARG A 66 -10.09 9.09 -7.74
C ARG A 66 -10.72 7.84 -8.35
N LEU A 67 -12.02 7.68 -8.15
CA LEU A 67 -12.82 6.66 -8.83
C LEU A 67 -13.39 7.27 -10.12
N TYR A 68 -12.98 6.73 -11.26
CA TYR A 68 -13.57 7.10 -12.55
C TYR A 68 -14.84 6.29 -12.79
N ARG A 69 -15.84 6.92 -13.42
CA ARG A 69 -17.09 6.29 -13.82
C ARG A 69 -17.01 5.79 -15.26
#